data_AF-A0A8B8JMH0-F1
#
_entry.id   AF-A0A8B8JMH0-F1
#
_cell.length_a   1.000
_cell.length_b   1.000
_cell.length_c   1.000
_cell.angle_alpha   90.00
_cell.angle_beta   90.00
_cell.angle_gamma   90.00
#
_symmetry.space_group_name_H-M   'P 1'
#
loop_
_entity.id
_entity.type
_entity.pdbx_description
1 polymer ?
#
loop_
_entity_poly.entity_id
_entity_poly.type
_entity_poly.pdbx_seq_one_letter_code
_entity_poly.pdbx_strand_id
1 'polypeptide(L)'
;MLRYALFHRSYSAKLHTHSSRHLPLIRSVHDSVASFNRMLSICPSPFIHNPDHDLASVDSMLNMLPSPYIPNVHEAVATSPCISSFDEAMEAIGSFDCMLNVRPYPPIIQFNKILGFLLKNKYFNTAVVQFQKLQRVRIIPDLVTLSVLVNCCCQLGHMTLTYSVLAKIFRLDHLPNTIILTQLVNGLFLTRNIRKALHLYHKLIAQGFQMNHVSYGELINGLCKVGETRVAIHMLRQVERQLIQPNG
;
A
#
# COMPACT_ATOMS: atom_id res chain seq x y z
N MET A 1 26.73 0.91 -7.61
CA MET A 1 27.00 2.38 -7.58
C MET A 1 26.99 3.03 -8.96
N LEU A 2 27.66 2.48 -10.00
CA LEU A 2 27.75 3.11 -11.34
C LEU A 2 26.40 3.35 -12.06
N ARG A 3 25.38 2.49 -11.89
CA ARG A 3 24.05 2.69 -12.50
C ARG A 3 23.19 3.76 -11.81
N TYR A 4 23.47 4.04 -10.54
CA TYR A 4 22.82 5.08 -9.74
C TYR A 4 23.26 6.48 -10.19
N ALA A 5 24.55 6.61 -10.54
CA ALA A 5 25.11 7.82 -11.14
C ALA A 5 24.57 8.08 -12.57
N LEU A 6 24.20 7.02 -13.31
CA LEU A 6 23.60 7.15 -14.64
C LEU A 6 22.13 7.59 -14.59
N PHE A 7 21.35 7.11 -13.61
CA PHE A 7 20.00 7.64 -13.36
C PHE A 7 20.06 9.11 -12.91
N HIS A 8 20.97 9.43 -11.98
CA HIS A 8 21.24 10.82 -11.58
C HIS A 8 21.70 11.69 -12.75
N ARG A 9 22.57 11.20 -13.66
CA ARG A 9 23.00 11.90 -14.88
C ARG A 9 21.86 12.05 -15.89
N SER A 10 21.01 11.05 -16.09
CA SER A 10 19.90 11.13 -17.05
C SER A 10 18.79 12.08 -16.55
N TYR A 11 18.60 12.18 -15.24
CA TYR A 11 17.67 13.13 -14.62
C TYR A 11 18.27 14.56 -14.57
N SER A 12 19.57 14.67 -14.24
CA SER A 12 20.34 15.92 -14.30
C SER A 12 20.52 16.47 -15.72
N ALA A 13 20.55 15.61 -16.75
CA ALA A 13 20.60 16.03 -18.15
C ALA A 13 19.26 16.62 -18.62
N LYS A 14 18.12 16.09 -18.14
CA LYS A 14 16.79 16.71 -18.36
C LYS A 14 16.63 18.05 -17.64
N LEU A 15 17.42 18.33 -16.59
CA LEU A 15 17.44 19.60 -15.85
C LEU A 15 18.20 20.73 -16.58
N HIS A 16 19.19 20.41 -17.42
CA HIS A 16 20.01 21.44 -18.09
C HIS A 16 19.42 21.97 -19.40
N THR A 17 18.51 21.25 -20.06
CA THR A 17 17.89 21.68 -21.32
C THR A 17 16.76 22.70 -21.17
N HIS A 18 16.35 23.02 -19.94
CA HIS A 18 15.30 24.03 -19.65
C HIS A 18 15.72 25.08 -18.60
N SER A 19 17.02 25.37 -18.49
CA SER A 19 17.53 26.43 -17.62
C SER A 19 17.33 27.81 -18.25
N SER A 20 16.17 28.43 -18.00
CA SER A 20 16.04 29.86 -17.73
C SER A 20 14.61 30.17 -17.31
N ARG A 21 14.46 30.58 -16.04
CA ARG A 21 13.23 30.99 -15.33
C ARG A 21 12.44 29.82 -14.74
N HIS A 22 12.48 29.65 -13.40
CA HIS A 22 11.38 29.20 -12.51
C HIS A 22 11.89 28.59 -11.19
N LEU A 23 11.91 29.39 -10.10
CA LEU A 23 12.08 28.95 -8.71
C LEU A 23 11.13 27.81 -8.23
N PRO A 24 9.88 27.68 -8.73
CA PRO A 24 8.97 26.59 -8.34
C PRO A 24 9.50 25.18 -8.63
N LEU A 25 10.37 25.03 -9.64
CA LEU A 25 10.95 23.74 -10.02
C LEU A 25 11.97 23.21 -8.99
N ILE A 26 12.67 24.09 -8.27
CA ILE A 26 13.68 23.69 -7.27
C ILE A 26 13.03 23.05 -6.05
N ARG A 27 11.87 23.56 -5.59
CA ARG A 27 11.08 22.92 -4.53
C ARG A 27 10.56 21.54 -4.96
N SER A 28 10.00 21.43 -6.16
CA SER A 28 9.54 20.15 -6.73
C SER A 28 10.66 19.10 -6.83
N VAL A 29 11.88 19.51 -7.20
CA VAL A 29 13.05 18.62 -7.29
C VAL A 29 13.55 18.21 -5.89
N HIS A 30 13.59 19.12 -4.93
CA HIS A 30 13.93 18.79 -3.53
C HIS A 30 12.90 17.82 -2.91
N ASP A 31 11.62 18.03 -3.18
CA ASP A 31 10.54 17.16 -2.74
C ASP A 31 10.62 15.78 -3.40
N SER A 32 11.03 15.70 -4.67
CA SER A 32 11.27 14.44 -5.38
C SER A 32 12.45 13.66 -4.80
N VAL A 33 13.58 14.31 -4.50
CA VAL A 33 14.75 13.68 -3.85
C VAL A 33 14.41 13.22 -2.43
N ALA A 34 13.67 14.03 -1.66
CA ALA A 34 13.21 13.65 -0.33
C ALA A 34 12.18 12.49 -0.38
N SER A 35 11.34 12.44 -1.41
CA SER A 35 10.39 11.34 -1.64
C SER A 35 11.10 10.05 -2.03
N PHE A 36 12.13 10.14 -2.87
CA PHE A 36 12.97 9.02 -3.27
C PHE A 36 13.80 8.49 -2.09
N ASN A 37 14.43 9.36 -1.29
CA ASN A 37 15.13 8.95 -0.07
C ASN A 37 14.18 8.28 0.94
N ARG A 38 12.93 8.75 1.04
CA ARG A 38 11.88 8.08 1.84
C ARG A 38 11.47 6.72 1.25
N MET A 39 11.40 6.59 -0.07
CA MET A 39 11.14 5.30 -0.74
C MET A 39 12.25 4.28 -0.42
N LEU A 40 13.52 4.68 -0.57
CA LEU A 40 14.69 3.85 -0.24
C LEU A 40 14.71 3.45 1.24
N SER A 41 14.14 4.27 2.11
CA SER A 41 14.12 4.00 3.55
C SER A 41 13.03 3.00 3.93
N ILE A 42 11.93 2.93 3.19
CA ILE A 42 10.78 2.06 3.50
C ILE A 42 10.85 0.73 2.73
N CYS A 43 11.27 0.76 1.46
CA CYS A 43 11.32 -0.43 0.61
C CYS A 43 12.66 -1.17 0.75
N PRO A 44 12.66 -2.52 0.85
CA PRO A 44 13.90 -3.30 0.81
C PRO A 44 14.67 -3.05 -0.50
N SER A 45 16.00 -3.06 -0.44
CA SER A 45 16.91 -2.83 -1.58
C SER A 45 16.65 -3.64 -2.87
N PRO A 46 16.15 -4.89 -2.88
CA PRO A 46 15.91 -5.61 -4.14
C PRO A 46 14.79 -5.04 -5.02
N PHE A 47 13.92 -4.14 -4.53
CA PHE A 47 12.78 -3.59 -5.29
C PHE A 47 13.09 -2.26 -6.01
N ILE A 48 14.36 -1.87 -6.07
CA ILE A 48 14.81 -0.51 -6.46
C ILE A 48 15.77 -0.56 -7.67
N HIS A 49 15.79 -1.65 -8.43
CA HIS A 49 16.91 -1.93 -9.34
C HIS A 49 16.76 -1.40 -10.78
N ASN A 50 15.57 -1.04 -11.26
CA ASN A 50 15.35 -0.25 -12.49
C ASN A 50 13.86 0.15 -12.68
N PRO A 51 13.47 1.44 -12.69
CA PRO A 51 12.06 1.87 -12.65
C PRO A 51 11.15 1.32 -13.77
N ASP A 52 11.63 1.19 -15.01
CA ASP A 52 10.82 0.73 -16.14
C ASP A 52 10.72 -0.80 -16.19
N HIS A 53 11.82 -1.49 -15.90
CA HIS A 53 11.85 -2.96 -15.80
C HIS A 53 11.04 -3.44 -14.57
N ASP A 54 11.05 -2.67 -13.51
CA ASP A 54 10.34 -2.95 -12.28
C ASP A 54 8.84 -2.63 -12.39
N LEU A 55 8.38 -1.73 -13.28
CA LEU A 55 6.94 -1.53 -13.53
C LEU A 55 6.35 -2.76 -14.20
N ALA A 56 7.03 -3.27 -15.23
CA ALA A 56 6.72 -4.56 -15.81
C ALA A 56 6.83 -5.67 -14.77
N SER A 57 7.83 -5.63 -13.86
CA SER A 57 7.95 -6.60 -12.78
C SER A 57 6.85 -6.48 -11.70
N VAL A 58 6.35 -5.30 -11.37
CA VAL A 58 5.29 -5.07 -10.37
C VAL A 58 3.94 -5.50 -10.95
N ASP A 59 3.63 -5.06 -12.17
CA ASP A 59 2.41 -5.48 -12.85
C ASP A 59 2.51 -6.98 -13.21
N SER A 60 3.70 -7.51 -13.54
CA SER A 60 3.92 -8.96 -13.68
C SER A 60 3.78 -9.68 -12.35
N MET A 61 4.32 -9.18 -11.24
CA MET A 61 4.16 -9.79 -9.91
C MET A 61 2.69 -9.82 -9.47
N LEU A 62 1.96 -8.73 -9.72
CA LEU A 62 0.52 -8.68 -9.49
C LEU A 62 -0.22 -9.65 -10.42
N ASN A 63 0.18 -9.76 -11.69
CA ASN A 63 -0.43 -10.71 -12.64
C ASN A 63 0.00 -12.18 -12.45
N MET A 64 1.07 -12.44 -11.71
CA MET A 64 1.57 -13.79 -11.34
C MET A 64 0.92 -14.31 -10.06
N LEU A 65 0.15 -13.48 -9.34
CA LEU A 65 -0.74 -14.01 -8.32
C LEU A 65 -1.71 -15.00 -8.97
N PRO A 66 -1.93 -16.19 -8.38
CA PRO A 66 -2.94 -17.09 -8.87
C PRO A 66 -4.26 -16.32 -8.99
N SER A 67 -4.93 -16.45 -10.14
CA SER A 67 -6.36 -16.13 -10.30
C SER A 67 -7.05 -16.70 -9.06
N PRO A 68 -7.95 -15.94 -8.40
CA PRO A 68 -8.36 -16.29 -7.06
C PRO A 68 -8.88 -17.72 -7.10
N TYR A 69 -8.36 -18.53 -6.20
CA TYR A 69 -9.02 -19.73 -5.73
C TYR A 69 -10.46 -19.30 -5.41
N ILE A 70 -11.39 -19.61 -6.30
CA ILE A 70 -12.81 -19.62 -5.96
C ILE A 70 -12.87 -20.68 -4.88
N PRO A 71 -13.14 -20.35 -3.60
CA PRO A 71 -13.36 -21.40 -2.63
C PRO A 71 -14.48 -22.24 -3.23
N ASN A 72 -14.21 -23.52 -3.48
CA ASN A 72 -15.29 -24.45 -3.72
C ASN A 72 -16.29 -24.21 -2.59
N VAL A 73 -17.58 -24.12 -2.93
CA VAL A 73 -18.69 -23.84 -2.01
C VAL A 73 -18.68 -24.69 -0.72
N HIS A 74 -17.89 -25.77 -0.69
CA HIS A 74 -17.68 -26.65 0.44
C HIS A 74 -16.57 -26.22 1.44
N GLU A 75 -15.64 -25.32 1.10
CA GLU A 75 -14.59 -24.84 2.01
C GLU A 75 -14.94 -23.51 2.71
N ALA A 76 -15.98 -22.81 2.24
CA ALA A 76 -16.47 -21.56 2.82
C ALA A 76 -17.18 -21.72 4.18
N VAL A 77 -17.41 -22.96 4.63
CA VAL A 77 -18.23 -23.26 5.81
C VAL A 77 -17.51 -22.93 7.13
N ALA A 78 -16.18 -22.76 7.14
CA ALA A 78 -15.43 -22.48 8.38
C ALA A 78 -15.24 -20.98 8.70
N THR A 79 -15.54 -20.06 7.77
CA THR A 79 -15.41 -18.58 7.98
C THR A 79 -16.63 -17.79 7.49
N SER A 80 -17.77 -18.46 7.32
CA SER A 80 -18.93 -18.02 6.53
C SER A 80 -19.41 -16.58 6.83
N PRO A 81 -19.27 -15.64 5.87
CA PRO A 81 -20.03 -14.40 5.85
C PRO A 81 -21.54 -14.71 5.78
N CYS A 82 -22.40 -13.84 6.33
CA CYS A 82 -23.85 -13.98 6.15
C CYS A 82 -24.20 -14.09 4.66
N ILE A 83 -25.18 -14.94 4.29
CA ILE A 83 -25.59 -15.17 2.88
C ILE A 83 -25.82 -13.85 2.14
N SER A 84 -26.44 -12.86 2.79
CA SER A 84 -26.66 -11.52 2.24
C SER A 84 -25.36 -10.80 1.84
N SER A 85 -24.30 -10.92 2.65
CA SER A 85 -23.01 -10.27 2.38
C SER A 85 -22.23 -10.95 1.25
N PHE A 86 -22.57 -12.19 0.91
CA PHE A 86 -22.02 -12.89 -0.25
C PHE A 86 -22.70 -12.41 -1.54
N ASP A 87 -24.04 -12.31 -1.53
CA ASP A 87 -24.81 -11.81 -2.66
C ASP A 87 -24.44 -10.35 -3.00
N GLU A 88 -24.33 -9.49 -1.99
CA GLU A 88 -23.85 -8.10 -2.16
C GLU A 88 -22.43 -8.06 -2.78
N ALA A 89 -21.56 -8.98 -2.40
CA ALA A 89 -20.21 -9.05 -2.97
C ALA A 89 -20.21 -9.50 -4.42
N MET A 90 -21.06 -10.45 -4.79
CA MET A 90 -21.23 -10.90 -6.16
C MET A 90 -21.80 -9.81 -7.06
N GLU A 91 -22.80 -9.07 -6.57
CA GLU A 91 -23.36 -7.91 -7.28
C GLU A 91 -22.30 -6.81 -7.46
N ALA A 92 -21.54 -6.51 -6.41
CA ALA A 92 -20.46 -5.53 -6.46
C ALA A 92 -19.36 -5.95 -7.47
N ILE A 93 -19.01 -7.23 -7.53
CA ILE A 93 -18.09 -7.77 -8.53
C ILE A 93 -18.66 -7.63 -9.95
N GLY A 94 -19.93 -8.00 -10.15
CA GLY A 94 -20.60 -7.87 -11.44
C GLY A 94 -20.66 -6.42 -11.93
N SER A 95 -20.97 -5.49 -11.02
CA SER A 95 -20.94 -4.06 -11.31
C SER A 95 -19.54 -3.57 -11.71
N PHE A 96 -18.49 -4.03 -11.02
CA PHE A 96 -17.11 -3.74 -11.39
C PHE A 96 -16.78 -4.22 -12.81
N ASP A 97 -17.11 -5.47 -13.13
CA ASP A 97 -16.86 -6.05 -14.45
C ASP A 97 -17.65 -5.34 -15.55
N CYS A 98 -18.91 -4.95 -15.29
CA CYS A 98 -19.69 -4.12 -16.19
C CYS A 98 -19.02 -2.77 -16.46
N MET A 99 -18.52 -2.09 -15.42
CA MET A 99 -17.84 -0.80 -15.56
C MET A 99 -16.56 -0.89 -16.42
N LEU A 100 -15.86 -2.02 -16.40
CA LEU A 100 -14.68 -2.23 -17.25
C LEU A 100 -15.02 -2.32 -18.75
N ASN A 101 -16.26 -2.70 -19.08
CA ASN A 101 -16.73 -2.90 -20.44
C ASN A 101 -17.43 -1.67 -21.06
N VAL A 102 -17.75 -0.65 -20.27
CA VAL A 102 -18.43 0.58 -20.75
C VAL A 102 -17.42 1.65 -21.17
N ARG A 103 -17.73 2.37 -22.27
CA ARG A 103 -16.96 3.53 -22.74
C ARG A 103 -17.87 4.77 -22.87
N PRO A 104 -17.44 5.96 -22.39
CA PRO A 104 -16.19 6.21 -21.67
C PRO A 104 -16.16 5.49 -20.31
N TYR A 105 -14.95 5.19 -19.79
CA TYR A 105 -14.85 4.54 -18.48
C TYR A 105 -15.48 5.41 -17.40
N PRO A 106 -16.14 4.79 -16.39
CA PRO A 106 -16.55 5.50 -15.21
C PRO A 106 -15.34 6.14 -14.48
N PRO A 107 -15.56 7.20 -13.70
CA PRO A 107 -14.50 7.78 -12.88
C PRO A 107 -13.94 6.77 -11.87
N ILE A 108 -12.63 6.84 -11.59
CA ILE A 108 -11.90 5.91 -10.68
C ILE A 108 -12.57 5.76 -9.31
N ILE A 109 -13.24 6.81 -8.83
CA ILE A 109 -13.98 6.80 -7.56
C ILE A 109 -15.06 5.72 -7.50
N GLN A 110 -15.68 5.35 -8.62
CA GLN A 110 -16.71 4.30 -8.64
C GLN A 110 -16.09 2.92 -8.44
N PHE A 111 -14.93 2.66 -9.05
CA PHE A 111 -14.14 1.45 -8.80
C PHE A 111 -13.65 1.41 -7.34
N ASN A 112 -13.22 2.56 -6.79
CA ASN A 112 -12.77 2.67 -5.39
C ASN A 112 -13.87 2.35 -4.38
N LYS A 113 -15.14 2.67 -4.66
CA LYS A 113 -16.27 2.28 -3.79
C LYS A 113 -16.37 0.76 -3.67
N ILE A 114 -16.29 0.05 -4.79
CA ILE A 114 -16.37 -1.42 -4.82
C ILE A 114 -15.13 -2.04 -4.16
N LEU A 115 -13.92 -1.56 -4.48
CA LEU A 115 -12.70 -2.06 -3.85
C LEU A 115 -12.71 -1.80 -2.33
N GLY A 116 -13.21 -0.64 -1.90
CA GLY A 116 -13.41 -0.31 -0.49
C GLY A 116 -14.45 -1.20 0.19
N PHE A 117 -15.56 -1.52 -0.50
CA PHE A 117 -16.55 -2.49 -0.01
C PHE A 117 -15.93 -3.89 0.18
N LEU A 118 -15.18 -4.38 -0.81
CA LEU A 118 -14.52 -5.69 -0.74
C LEU A 118 -13.50 -5.74 0.40
N LEU A 119 -12.72 -4.67 0.58
CA LEU A 119 -11.78 -4.53 1.71
C LEU A 119 -12.49 -4.60 3.06
N LYS A 120 -13.57 -3.83 3.25
CA LYS A 120 -14.34 -3.78 4.51
C LYS A 120 -14.93 -5.15 4.87
N ASN A 121 -15.40 -5.87 3.87
CA ASN A 121 -15.96 -7.21 4.03
C ASN A 121 -14.91 -8.34 3.97
N LYS A 122 -13.61 -8.00 4.02
CA LYS A 122 -12.48 -8.95 4.06
C LYS A 122 -12.36 -9.86 2.83
N TYR A 123 -12.96 -9.48 1.70
CA TYR A 123 -12.78 -10.14 0.40
C TYR A 123 -11.46 -9.70 -0.25
N PHE A 124 -10.33 -9.89 0.46
CA PHE A 124 -9.02 -9.33 0.07
C PHE A 124 -8.50 -9.89 -1.26
N ASN A 125 -8.59 -11.21 -1.47
CA ASN A 125 -8.17 -11.84 -2.72
C ASN A 125 -8.98 -11.30 -3.91
N THR A 126 -10.30 -11.19 -3.75
CA THR A 126 -11.19 -10.63 -4.76
C THR A 126 -10.83 -9.18 -5.09
N ALA A 127 -10.58 -8.33 -4.09
CA ALA A 127 -10.18 -6.95 -4.29
C ALA A 127 -8.87 -6.83 -5.10
N VAL A 128 -7.88 -7.68 -4.79
CA VAL A 128 -6.61 -7.74 -5.55
C VAL A 128 -6.85 -8.11 -7.01
N VAL A 129 -7.76 -9.05 -7.28
CA VAL A 129 -8.10 -9.51 -8.63
C VAL A 129 -8.85 -8.45 -9.42
N GLN A 130 -9.78 -7.74 -8.79
CA GLN A 130 -10.46 -6.60 -9.42
C GLN A 130 -9.46 -5.48 -9.74
N PHE A 131 -8.48 -5.23 -8.87
CA PHE A 131 -7.39 -4.30 -9.16
C PHE A 131 -6.55 -4.75 -10.37
N GLN A 132 -6.18 -6.03 -10.48
CA GLN A 132 -5.47 -6.53 -11.67
C GLN A 132 -6.26 -6.28 -12.96
N LYS A 133 -7.58 -6.49 -12.94
CA LYS A 133 -8.44 -6.21 -14.11
C LYS A 133 -8.39 -4.72 -14.49
N LEU A 134 -8.47 -3.83 -13.50
CA LEU A 134 -8.33 -2.37 -13.69
C LEU A 134 -7.00 -2.01 -14.37
N GLN A 135 -5.91 -2.68 -13.98
CA GLN A 135 -4.60 -2.48 -14.61
C GLN A 135 -4.53 -3.01 -16.06
N ARG A 136 -5.14 -4.17 -16.34
CA ARG A 136 -5.16 -4.77 -17.69
C ARG A 136 -5.86 -3.85 -18.70
N VAL A 137 -6.91 -3.17 -18.27
CA VAL A 137 -7.64 -2.19 -19.10
C VAL A 137 -6.99 -0.79 -19.12
N ARG A 138 -5.80 -0.65 -18.51
CA ARG A 138 -4.96 0.56 -18.48
C ARG A 138 -5.62 1.78 -17.82
N ILE A 139 -6.54 1.56 -16.87
CA ILE A 139 -7.02 2.65 -16.01
C ILE A 139 -5.93 2.95 -14.97
N ILE A 140 -5.63 4.25 -14.77
CA ILE A 140 -4.60 4.68 -13.82
C ILE A 140 -5.20 4.70 -12.41
N PRO A 141 -4.66 3.93 -11.45
CA PRO A 141 -5.13 3.93 -10.07
C PRO A 141 -4.68 5.20 -9.34
N ASP A 142 -5.50 5.70 -8.42
CA ASP A 142 -5.14 6.79 -7.52
C ASP A 142 -4.60 6.27 -6.18
N LEU A 143 -4.19 7.20 -5.30
CA LEU A 143 -3.68 6.84 -3.97
C LEU A 143 -4.71 6.06 -3.12
N VAL A 144 -6.02 6.31 -3.32
CA VAL A 144 -7.07 5.58 -2.61
C VAL A 144 -7.12 4.13 -3.09
N THR A 145 -7.08 3.90 -4.41
CA THR A 145 -7.01 2.56 -5.00
C THR A 145 -5.79 1.80 -4.47
N LEU A 146 -4.62 2.44 -4.48
CA LEU A 146 -3.35 1.84 -4.04
C LEU A 146 -3.34 1.59 -2.52
N SER A 147 -3.97 2.46 -1.73
CA SER A 147 -4.13 2.26 -0.28
C SER A 147 -4.98 1.03 0.04
N VAL A 148 -6.07 0.80 -0.71
CA VAL A 148 -6.89 -0.40 -0.56
C VAL A 148 -6.05 -1.63 -0.87
N LEU A 149 -5.29 -1.60 -1.96
CA LEU A 149 -4.46 -2.72 -2.37
C LEU A 149 -3.34 -3.04 -1.37
N VAL A 150 -2.66 -2.03 -0.85
CA VAL A 150 -1.67 -2.20 0.24
C VAL A 150 -2.30 -2.93 1.42
N ASN A 151 -3.48 -2.50 1.86
CA ASN A 151 -4.17 -3.12 2.98
C ASN A 151 -4.48 -4.60 2.67
N CYS A 152 -5.11 -4.90 1.53
CA CYS A 152 -5.39 -6.28 1.11
C CYS A 152 -4.13 -7.15 1.09
N CYS A 153 -3.03 -6.67 0.48
CA CYS A 153 -1.76 -7.41 0.45
C CYS A 153 -1.18 -7.64 1.84
N CYS A 154 -1.25 -6.66 2.75
CA CYS A 154 -0.82 -6.82 4.14
C CYS A 154 -1.66 -7.84 4.90
N GLN A 155 -2.99 -7.82 4.74
CA GLN A 155 -3.89 -8.78 5.40
C GLN A 155 -3.68 -10.22 4.89
N LEU A 156 -3.30 -10.37 3.62
CA LEU A 156 -2.92 -11.66 3.03
C LEU A 156 -1.48 -12.08 3.37
N GLY A 157 -0.70 -11.22 4.05
CA GLY A 157 0.71 -11.48 4.34
C GLY A 157 1.64 -11.42 3.12
N HIS A 158 1.16 -10.92 1.97
CA HIS A 158 1.91 -10.82 0.72
C HIS A 158 2.84 -9.61 0.71
N MET A 159 3.81 -9.56 1.63
CA MET A 159 4.66 -8.39 1.85
C MET A 159 5.49 -7.99 0.61
N THR A 160 5.93 -8.95 -0.20
CA THR A 160 6.60 -8.69 -1.49
C THR A 160 5.72 -7.80 -2.38
N LEU A 161 4.43 -8.12 -2.49
CA LEU A 161 3.49 -7.32 -3.27
C LEU A 161 3.18 -5.99 -2.60
N THR A 162 3.08 -5.95 -1.27
CA THR A 162 2.93 -4.68 -0.55
C THR A 162 4.07 -3.70 -0.89
N TYR A 163 5.32 -4.16 -0.90
CA TYR A 163 6.46 -3.33 -1.30
C TYR A 163 6.40 -2.93 -2.79
N SER A 164 5.96 -3.82 -3.66
CA SER A 164 5.73 -3.52 -5.08
C SER A 164 4.68 -2.41 -5.29
N VAL A 165 3.59 -2.44 -4.52
CA VAL A 165 2.54 -1.41 -4.56
C VAL A 165 3.04 -0.08 -3.98
N LEU A 166 3.86 -0.12 -2.92
CA LEU A 166 4.53 1.07 -2.39
C LEU A 166 5.46 1.71 -3.43
N ALA A 167 6.26 0.92 -4.12
CA ALA A 167 7.09 1.43 -5.21
C ALA A 167 6.23 2.10 -6.31
N LYS A 168 5.04 1.55 -6.61
CA LYS A 168 4.08 2.15 -7.54
C LYS A 168 3.52 3.48 -7.03
N ILE A 169 3.22 3.60 -5.73
CA ILE A 169 2.79 4.88 -5.10
C ILE A 169 3.84 5.96 -5.36
N PHE A 170 5.11 5.69 -5.05
CA PHE A 170 6.18 6.67 -5.27
C PHE A 170 6.42 7.00 -6.74
N ARG A 171 6.25 6.03 -7.65
CA ARG A 171 6.39 6.26 -9.11
C ARG A 171 5.29 7.11 -9.71
N LEU A 172 4.10 7.08 -9.11
CA LEU A 172 2.99 7.95 -9.49
C LEU A 172 3.07 9.31 -8.77
N ASP A 173 4.25 9.66 -8.25
CA ASP A 173 4.54 10.87 -7.50
C ASP A 173 3.59 11.09 -6.30
N HIS A 174 3.11 9.99 -5.73
CA HIS A 174 2.33 9.99 -4.49
C HIS A 174 3.22 9.66 -3.29
N LEU A 175 2.84 10.20 -2.13
CA LEU A 175 3.43 9.85 -0.85
C LEU A 175 2.52 8.88 -0.10
N PRO A 176 3.06 7.81 0.51
CA PRO A 176 2.28 6.96 1.39
C PRO A 176 1.79 7.78 2.59
N ASN A 177 0.49 7.74 2.84
CA ASN A 177 -0.11 8.38 4.00
C ASN A 177 0.07 7.51 5.26
N THR A 178 -0.31 8.06 6.43
CA THR A 178 -0.22 7.34 7.71
C THR A 178 -0.94 5.99 7.66
N ILE A 179 -2.09 5.89 6.98
CA ILE A 179 -2.85 4.63 6.85
C ILE A 179 -1.98 3.56 6.17
N ILE A 180 -1.42 3.86 5.01
CA ILE A 180 -0.56 2.94 4.23
C ILE A 180 0.63 2.46 5.08
N LEU A 181 1.28 3.37 5.80
CA LEU A 181 2.44 3.06 6.63
C LEU A 181 2.08 2.20 7.84
N THR A 182 0.95 2.47 8.49
CA THR A 182 0.42 1.65 9.57
C THR A 182 0.10 0.24 9.08
N GLN A 183 -0.58 0.10 7.94
CA GLN A 183 -0.87 -1.22 7.36
C GLN A 183 0.40 -1.99 7.02
N LEU A 184 1.46 -1.31 6.57
CA LEU A 184 2.75 -1.95 6.28
C LEU A 184 3.39 -2.56 7.54
N VAL A 185 3.42 -1.82 8.65
CA VAL A 185 3.92 -2.34 9.94
C VAL A 185 3.04 -3.49 10.43
N ASN A 186 1.71 -3.34 10.35
CA ASN A 186 0.76 -4.37 10.75
C ASN A 186 0.91 -5.65 9.92
N GLY A 187 1.11 -5.55 8.60
CA GLY A 187 1.38 -6.70 7.73
C GLY A 187 2.65 -7.48 8.14
N LEU A 188 3.68 -6.78 8.62
CA LEU A 188 4.87 -7.41 9.18
C LEU A 188 4.60 -8.12 10.51
N PHE A 189 3.69 -7.59 11.34
CA PHE A 189 3.22 -8.32 12.52
C PHE A 189 2.50 -9.60 12.12
N LEU A 190 1.51 -9.51 11.21
CA LEU A 190 0.71 -10.66 10.75
C LEU A 190 1.55 -11.77 10.11
N THR A 191 2.67 -11.41 9.46
CA THR A 191 3.65 -12.37 8.91
C THR A 191 4.69 -12.86 9.93
N ARG A 192 4.47 -12.60 11.23
CA ARG A 192 5.34 -12.94 12.36
C ARG A 192 6.77 -12.39 12.27
N ASN A 193 6.97 -11.32 11.50
CA ASN A 193 8.27 -10.66 11.34
C ASN A 193 8.44 -9.49 12.32
N ILE A 194 8.24 -9.77 13.62
CA ILE A 194 8.11 -8.77 14.69
C ILE A 194 9.31 -7.83 14.75
N ARG A 195 10.53 -8.37 14.61
CA ARG A 195 11.77 -7.57 14.60
C ARG A 195 11.79 -6.55 13.47
N LYS A 196 11.41 -6.95 12.24
CA LYS A 196 11.35 -6.03 11.09
C LYS A 196 10.21 -5.02 11.27
N ALA A 197 9.07 -5.45 11.80
CA ALA A 197 7.94 -4.57 12.07
C ALA A 197 8.30 -3.45 13.05
N LEU A 198 8.91 -3.80 14.19
CA LEU A 198 9.35 -2.82 15.19
C LEU A 198 10.47 -1.92 14.66
N HIS A 199 11.42 -2.47 13.91
CA HIS A 199 12.46 -1.67 13.27
C HIS A 199 11.86 -0.64 12.30
N LEU A 200 10.91 -1.06 11.46
CA LEU A 200 10.21 -0.17 10.55
C LEU A 200 9.41 0.88 11.31
N TYR A 201 8.65 0.49 12.33
CA TYR A 201 7.91 1.41 13.19
C TYR A 201 8.81 2.51 13.78
N HIS A 202 9.90 2.14 14.45
CA HIS A 202 10.83 3.12 15.03
C HIS A 202 11.47 4.01 13.96
N LYS A 203 11.77 3.45 12.78
CA LYS A 203 12.30 4.21 11.65
C LYS A 203 11.30 5.25 11.14
N LEU A 204 10.01 4.90 11.04
CA LEU A 204 8.97 5.84 10.64
C LEU A 204 8.85 7.00 11.63
N ILE A 205 8.83 6.71 12.93
CA ILE A 205 8.78 7.75 13.97
C ILE A 205 10.04 8.64 13.91
N ALA A 206 11.24 8.06 13.79
CA ALA A 206 12.48 8.82 13.69
C ALA A 206 12.56 9.71 12.43
N GLN A 207 11.83 9.37 11.38
CA GLN A 207 11.71 10.17 10.16
C GLN A 207 10.60 11.23 10.23
N GLY A 208 9.95 11.40 11.38
CA GLY A 208 8.92 12.41 11.61
C GLY A 208 7.52 12.01 11.14
N PHE A 209 7.28 10.74 10.80
CA PHE A 209 5.92 10.28 10.52
C PHE A 209 5.10 10.24 11.80
N GLN A 210 3.95 10.90 11.79
CA GLN A 210 3.03 10.91 12.92
C GLN A 210 1.95 9.85 12.73
N MET A 211 1.95 8.86 13.63
CA MET A 211 0.86 7.90 13.76
C MET A 211 -0.22 8.47 14.68
N ASN A 212 -1.48 8.34 14.27
CA ASN A 212 -2.62 8.81 15.06
C ASN A 212 -3.14 7.69 15.98
N HIS A 213 -4.13 8.02 16.82
CA HIS A 213 -4.74 7.06 17.75
C HIS A 213 -5.32 5.82 17.04
N VAL A 214 -5.87 5.99 15.83
CA VAL A 214 -6.37 4.87 15.01
C VAL A 214 -5.22 3.93 14.63
N SER A 215 -4.08 4.49 14.25
CA SER A 215 -2.90 3.73 13.86
C SER A 215 -2.36 2.89 15.01
N TYR A 216 -2.24 3.48 16.21
CA TYR A 216 -1.79 2.75 17.39
C TYR A 216 -2.77 1.64 17.79
N GLY A 217 -4.08 1.88 17.69
CA GLY A 217 -5.09 0.85 17.90
C GLY A 217 -4.91 -0.35 16.95
N GLU A 218 -4.62 -0.10 15.67
CA GLU A 218 -4.34 -1.16 14.70
C GLU A 218 -3.06 -1.94 15.01
N LEU A 219 -1.95 -1.24 15.36
CA LEU A 219 -0.68 -1.88 15.68
C LEU A 219 -0.76 -2.75 16.94
N ILE A 220 -1.42 -2.24 18.00
CA ILE A 220 -1.65 -2.96 19.25
C ILE A 220 -2.52 -4.20 18.98
N ASN A 221 -3.61 -4.06 18.22
CA ASN A 221 -4.44 -5.19 17.82
C ASN A 221 -3.65 -6.23 17.00
N GLY A 222 -2.80 -5.78 16.07
CA GLY A 222 -1.91 -6.64 15.30
C GLY A 222 -0.98 -7.47 16.19
N LEU A 223 -0.30 -6.83 17.14
CA LEU A 223 0.56 -7.50 18.13
C LEU A 223 -0.22 -8.51 18.99
N CYS A 224 -1.43 -8.16 19.44
CA CYS A 224 -2.29 -9.07 20.19
C CYS A 224 -2.66 -10.32 19.37
N LYS A 225 -3.03 -10.15 18.09
CA LYS A 225 -3.39 -11.26 17.20
C LYS A 225 -2.27 -12.27 16.98
N VAL A 226 -1.02 -11.82 17.04
CA VAL A 226 0.15 -12.69 16.84
C VAL A 226 0.76 -13.24 18.13
N GLY A 227 0.17 -12.88 19.28
CA GLY A 227 0.56 -13.35 20.61
C GLY A 227 1.64 -12.51 21.29
N GLU A 228 2.04 -11.38 20.71
CA GLU A 228 3.09 -10.49 21.23
C GLU A 228 2.54 -9.49 22.26
N THR A 229 1.79 -10.00 23.24
CA THR A 229 1.06 -9.19 24.23
C THR A 229 1.97 -8.28 25.05
N ARG A 230 3.19 -8.72 25.35
CA ARG A 230 4.17 -7.90 26.10
C ARG A 230 4.56 -6.64 25.30
N VAL A 231 4.78 -6.78 24.00
CA VAL A 231 5.10 -5.66 23.10
C VAL A 231 3.88 -4.76 22.94
N ALA A 232 2.68 -5.34 22.81
CA ALA A 232 1.43 -4.60 22.73
C ALA A 232 1.20 -3.70 23.96
N ILE A 233 1.38 -4.25 25.18
CA ILE A 233 1.27 -3.49 26.43
C ILE A 233 2.33 -2.40 26.52
N HIS A 234 3.56 -2.68 26.08
CA HIS A 234 4.62 -1.67 26.07
C HIS A 234 4.26 -0.49 25.16
N MET A 235 3.80 -0.77 23.94
CA MET A 235 3.37 0.25 22.99
C MET A 235 2.17 1.06 23.52
N LEU A 236 1.17 0.41 24.12
CA LEU A 236 0.03 1.09 24.75
C LEU A 236 0.49 2.10 25.82
N ARG A 237 1.36 1.68 26.72
CA ARG A 237 1.91 2.56 27.78
C ARG A 237 2.72 3.73 27.23
N GLN A 238 3.42 3.55 26.11
CA GLN A 238 4.15 4.64 25.45
C GLN A 238 3.18 5.69 24.90
N VAL A 239 2.11 5.25 24.25
CA VAL A 239 1.09 6.14 23.68
C VAL A 239 0.34 6.89 24.77
N GLU A 240 -0.07 6.22 25.84
CA GLU A 240 -0.73 6.86 27.00
C GLU A 240 0.14 7.96 27.61
N ARG A 241 1.45 7.72 27.77
CA ARG A 241 2.38 8.73 28.30
C ARG A 241 2.52 9.94 27.38
N GLN A 242 2.45 9.75 26.07
CA GLN A 242 2.49 10.84 25.10
C GLN A 242 1.20 11.66 25.08
N LEU A 243 0.05 11.04 25.40
CA LEU A 243 -1.25 11.71 25.49
C LEU A 243 -1.45 12.46 26.81
N ILE A 244 -0.80 12.03 27.89
CA ILE A 244 -0.91 12.64 29.23
C ILE A 244 0.03 13.86 29.40
N GLN A 245 1.00 14.07 28.51
CA GLN A 245 1.72 15.34 28.47
C GLN A 245 0.83 16.37 27.75
N PRO A 246 0.27 17.37 28.46
CA PRO A 246 -0.35 18.49 27.77
C PRO A 246 0.77 19.14 26.96
N ASN A 247 0.50 19.47 25.70
CA ASN A 247 1.36 20.36 24.92
C ASN A 247 1.66 21.59 25.80
N GLY A 248 2.89 21.65 26.32
CA GLY A 248 3.38 22.74 27.15
C GLY A 248 3.57 24.01 26.33
#